data_AF-A0A2R6FJU6-F1
#
_entry.id   AF-A0A2R6FJU6-F1
#
_cell.length_a   1.000
_cell.length_b   1.000
_cell.length_c   1.000
_cell.angle_alpha   90.00
_cell.angle_beta   90.00
_cell.angle_gamma   90.00
#
_symmetry.space_group_name_H-M   'P 1'
#
loop_
_entity.id
_entity.type
_entity.pdbx_description
1 polymer ?
#
loop_
_entity_poly.entity_id
_entity_poly.type
_entity_poly.pdbx_seq_one_letter_code
_entity_poly.pdbx_strand_id
1 'polypeptide(L)'
;MAGDAPTALVGAKWDRNDNGIEAGSAYVFEPNGGEWSQRAKLTASDGDNGETFGRSVAVSGDGTALIGASQHDAPSGRAAGAAYV
;
A
#
# COMPACT_ATOMS: atom_id res chain seq x y z
N MET A 1 -8.91 -28.33 -0.67
CA MET A 1 -8.63 -27.07 -1.38
C MET A 1 -8.18 -26.10 -0.31
N ALA A 2 -6.88 -25.82 -0.21
CA ALA A 2 -6.40 -24.78 0.70
C ALA A 2 -6.84 -23.46 0.06
N GLY A 3 -7.92 -22.87 0.57
CA GLY A 3 -8.28 -21.51 0.19
C GLY A 3 -7.15 -20.61 0.62
N ASP A 4 -6.79 -19.65 -0.24
CA ASP A 4 -5.71 -18.70 0.01
C ASP A 4 -5.85 -18.14 1.44
N ALA A 5 -4.75 -18.17 2.19
CA ALA A 5 -4.75 -17.69 3.57
C ALA A 5 -5.23 -16.23 3.57
N PRO A 6 -6.09 -15.81 4.52
CA PRO A 6 -6.65 -14.47 4.52
C PRO A 6 -5.51 -13.44 4.56
N THR A 7 -5.47 -12.55 3.57
CA THR A 7 -4.51 -11.45 3.51
C THR A 7 -5.11 -10.21 4.16
N ALA A 8 -4.35 -9.57 5.04
CA ALA A 8 -4.69 -8.24 5.53
C ALA A 8 -3.75 -7.21 4.88
N LEU A 9 -4.34 -6.16 4.30
CA LEU A 9 -3.63 -5.04 3.70
C LEU A 9 -3.86 -3.80 4.56
N VAL A 10 -2.79 -3.19 5.07
CA VAL A 10 -2.85 -2.05 5.99
C VAL A 10 -2.11 -0.86 5.40
N GLY A 11 -2.83 0.24 5.19
CA GLY A 11 -2.25 1.49 4.70
C GLY A 11 -1.59 2.33 5.80
N ALA A 12 -0.42 2.91 5.52
CA ALA A 12 0.34 3.79 6.40
C ALA A 12 0.78 5.03 5.62
N LYS A 13 -0.19 5.85 5.23
CA LYS A 13 -0.03 7.01 4.34
C LYS A 13 0.98 8.09 4.73
N TRP A 14 1.40 8.16 5.99
CA TRP A 14 2.38 9.13 6.47
C TRP A 14 3.70 8.48 6.87
N ASP A 15 3.86 7.20 6.54
CA ASP A 15 5.12 6.50 6.77
C ASP A 15 6.26 7.18 6.01
N ARG A 16 7.43 7.25 6.65
CA ARG A 16 8.67 7.66 6.02
C ARG A 16 9.36 6.40 5.50
N ASN A 17 9.69 6.40 4.22
CA ASN A 17 10.42 5.31 3.58
C ASN A 17 11.48 5.87 2.62
N ASP A 18 12.00 5.02 1.73
CA ASP A 18 13.09 5.38 0.81
C ASP A 18 12.69 6.45 -0.21
N ASN A 19 11.38 6.67 -0.43
CA ASN A 19 10.85 7.73 -1.28
C ASN A 19 10.70 9.07 -0.54
N GLY A 20 10.92 9.09 0.78
CA GLY A 20 10.97 10.32 1.58
C GLY A 20 9.95 10.40 2.72
N ILE A 21 9.76 11.63 3.21
CA ILE A 21 8.85 11.95 4.32
C ILE A 21 7.41 11.90 3.79
N GLU A 22 6.54 11.19 4.50
CA GLU A 22 5.11 11.06 4.15
C GLU A 22 4.85 10.52 2.73
N ALA A 23 5.85 9.87 2.12
CA ALA A 23 5.67 9.15 0.87
C ALA A 23 4.65 8.01 1.04
N GLY A 24 4.57 7.44 2.25
CA GLY A 24 3.58 6.46 2.64
C GLY A 24 3.91 5.04 2.17
N SER A 25 3.35 4.06 2.88
CA SER A 25 3.57 2.63 2.63
C SER A 25 2.26 1.86 2.78
N ALA A 26 2.21 0.63 2.26
CA ALA A 26 1.21 -0.36 2.63
C ALA A 26 1.90 -1.63 3.13
N TYR A 27 1.25 -2.36 4.04
CA TYR A 27 1.80 -3.54 4.67
C TYR A 27 0.89 -4.73 4.46
N VAL A 28 1.49 -5.85 4.06
CA VAL A 28 0.79 -7.12 3.83
C VAL A 28 1.04 -8.02 5.01
N PHE A 29 -0.03 -8.56 5.59
CA PHE A 29 0.02 -9.53 6.67
C PHE A 29 -0.71 -10.81 6.27
N GLU A 30 -0.19 -11.93 6.74
CA GLU A 30 -0.80 -13.26 6.60
C GLU A 30 -0.83 -13.94 7.97
N PRO A 31 -1.83 -14.80 8.24
CA PRO A 31 -1.86 -15.60 9.46
C PRO A 31 -0.74 -16.64 9.43
N ASN A 32 -0.05 -16.78 10.56
CA ASN A 32 0.99 -17.76 10.81
C ASN A 32 0.77 -18.35 12.21
N GLY A 33 0.23 -19.57 12.26
CA GLY A 33 0.05 -20.29 13.54
C GLY A 33 -0.92 -19.64 14.53
N GLY A 34 -1.87 -18.83 14.06
CA GLY A 34 -2.84 -18.12 14.91
C GLY A 34 -2.45 -16.67 15.24
N GLU A 35 -1.27 -16.23 14.83
CA GLU A 35 -0.84 -14.84 14.88
C GLU A 35 -0.79 -14.23 13.48
N TRP A 36 -0.74 -12.90 13.36
CA TRP A 36 -0.52 -12.22 12.09
C TRP A 36 0.96 -11.87 11.95
N SER A 37 1.59 -12.28 10.84
CA SER A 37 2.97 -11.94 10.52
C SER A 37 3.03 -11.02 9.32
N GLN A 38 3.83 -9.95 9.39
CA GLN A 38 4.09 -9.09 8.23
C GLN A 38 4.89 -9.88 7.18
N ARG A 39 4.42 -9.84 5.94
CA ARG A 39 5.01 -10.56 4.79
C ARG A 39 5.72 -9.62 3.84
N ALA A 40 5.16 -8.42 3.64
CA ALA A 40 5.73 -7.42 2.77
C ALA A 40 5.45 -6.01 3.28
N LYS A 41 6.36 -5.10 2.93
CA LYS A 41 6.14 -3.66 2.90
C LYS A 41 6.13 -3.25 1.43
N LEU A 42 5.08 -2.56 1.01
CA LEU A 42 4.86 -2.06 -0.33
C LEU A 42 5.06 -0.55 -0.32
N THR A 43 5.76 -0.04 -1.33
CA THR A 43 6.02 1.38 -1.57
C THR A 43 5.78 1.66 -3.05
N ALA A 44 5.37 2.89 -3.40
CA ALA A 44 5.28 3.29 -4.79
C ALA A 44 6.66 3.25 -5.46
N SER A 45 6.77 2.72 -6.68
CA SER A 45 8.04 2.67 -7.43
C SER A 45 8.52 4.05 -7.91
N ASP A 46 7.57 4.96 -8.07
CA ASP A 46 7.68 6.33 -8.54
C ASP A 46 7.22 7.33 -7.46
N GLY A 47 7.14 6.88 -6.21
CA GLY A 47 6.72 7.71 -5.10
C GLY A 47 7.75 8.78 -4.75
N ASP A 48 7.27 9.92 -4.26
CA ASP A 48 8.07 11.00 -3.69
C ASP A 48 7.47 11.49 -2.35
N ASN A 49 8.12 12.49 -1.74
CA ASN A 49 7.72 13.12 -0.50
C ASN A 49 6.27 13.63 -0.56
N GLY A 50 5.49 13.27 0.46
CA GLY A 50 4.12 13.76 0.65
C GLY A 50 3.07 13.13 -0.27
N GLU A 51 3.42 12.15 -1.11
CA GLU A 51 2.48 11.57 -2.08
C GLU A 51 1.45 10.60 -1.45
N THR A 52 1.68 10.20 -0.19
CA THR A 52 0.74 9.47 0.66
C THR A 52 0.25 8.12 0.11
N PHE A 53 1.15 7.32 -0.46
CA PHE A 53 0.87 5.92 -0.80
C PHE A 53 0.33 5.14 0.40
N GLY A 54 -0.70 4.32 0.20
CA GLY A 54 -1.40 3.66 1.31
C GLY A 54 -2.46 4.56 1.97
N ARG A 55 -2.91 5.63 1.32
CA ARG A 55 -4.02 6.48 1.78
C ARG A 55 -5.33 5.69 1.88
N SER A 56 -5.58 4.84 0.89
CA SER A 56 -6.68 3.88 0.83
C SER A 56 -6.11 2.54 0.38
N VAL A 57 -6.71 1.47 0.86
CA VAL A 57 -6.31 0.10 0.53
C VAL A 57 -7.54 -0.77 0.34
N ALA A 58 -7.47 -1.72 -0.59
CA ALA A 58 -8.45 -2.78 -0.76
C ALA A 58 -7.71 -4.07 -1.14
N VAL A 59 -8.24 -5.22 -0.73
CA VAL A 59 -7.75 -6.52 -1.17
C VAL A 59 -8.93 -7.37 -1.62
N SER A 60 -8.78 -7.95 -2.79
CA SER A 60 -9.71 -8.86 -3.43
C SER A 60 -9.62 -10.27 -2.83
N GLY A 61 -10.66 -11.08 -3.01
CA GLY A 61 -10.65 -12.48 -2.55
C GLY A 61 -9.64 -13.38 -3.27
N ASP A 62 -9.13 -12.95 -4.43
CA ASP A 62 -8.03 -13.60 -5.16
C ASP A 62 -6.63 -13.09 -4.76
N GLY A 63 -6.55 -12.23 -3.74
CA GLY A 63 -5.30 -11.65 -3.26
C GLY A 63 -4.84 -10.39 -4.00
N THR A 64 -5.56 -9.92 -5.02
CA THR A 64 -5.21 -8.66 -5.71
C THR A 64 -5.35 -7.48 -4.75
N ALA A 65 -4.24 -6.77 -4.50
CA ALA A 65 -4.20 -5.57 -3.69
C ALA A 65 -4.46 -4.33 -4.56
N LEU A 66 -5.14 -3.33 -4.02
CA LEU A 66 -5.24 -2.00 -4.59
C LEU A 66 -4.82 -0.98 -3.54
N ILE A 67 -3.96 -0.05 -3.92
CA ILE A 67 -3.40 0.95 -3.00
C ILE A 67 -3.51 2.33 -3.65
N GLY A 68 -4.14 3.27 -2.95
CA GLY A 68 -4.29 4.65 -3.39
C GLY A 68 -3.20 5.56 -2.84
N ALA A 69 -2.74 6.49 -3.66
CA ALA A 69 -1.88 7.62 -3.31
C ALA A 69 -2.56 8.92 -3.76
N SER A 70 -3.37 9.53 -2.89
CA SER A 70 -4.22 10.67 -3.30
C SER A 70 -3.46 11.98 -3.53
N GLN A 71 -2.21 12.06 -3.10
CA GLN A 71 -1.37 13.25 -3.27
C GLN A 71 -0.23 13.01 -4.28
N HIS A 72 -0.28 11.92 -5.03
CA HIS A 72 0.70 11.68 -6.09
C HIS A 72 0.63 12.77 -7.15
N ASP A 73 1.78 13.35 -7.47
CA ASP A 73 1.93 14.37 -8.49
C ASP A 73 2.12 13.68 -9.84
N ALA A 74 1.28 14.01 -10.81
CA ALA A 74 1.36 13.46 -12.15
C ALA A 74 1.57 14.59 -13.19
N PRO A 75 2.01 14.28 -14.41
CA PRO A 75 2.12 15.28 -15.48
C PRO A 75 0.80 16.03 -15.75
N SER A 76 -0.34 15.42 -15.40
CA SER A 76 -1.67 16.02 -15.51
C SER A 76 -2.01 17.06 -14.44
N GLY A 77 -1.19 17.20 -13.39
CA GLY A 77 -1.38 18.19 -12.32
C GLY A 77 -0.92 17.71 -10.94
N ARG A 78 -0.76 18.67 -10.03
CA ARG A 78 -0.44 18.39 -8.62
C ARG A 78 -1.57 17.62 -7.95
N ALA A 79 -1.22 16.63 -7.14
CA ALA A 79 -2.13 15.76 -6.41
C ALA A 79 -3.26 15.19 -7.30
N ALA A 80 -2.94 14.89 -8.57
CA ALA A 80 -3.88 14.20 -9.46
C ALA A 80 -4.24 12.81 -8.90
N GLY A 81 -3.33 12.25 -8.10
CA GLY A 81 -3.48 10.97 -7.44
C GLY A 81 -3.12 9.79 -8.35
N ALA A 82 -2.82 8.66 -7.73
CA ALA A 82 -2.54 7.40 -8.40
C ALA A 82 -3.17 6.22 -7.64
N ALA A 83 -3.39 5.12 -8.36
CA ALA A 83 -3.77 3.84 -7.81
C ALA A 83 -2.82 2.76 -8.34
N TYR A 84 -2.41 1.87 -7.44
CA TYR A 84 -1.44 0.81 -7.68
C TYR A 84 -2.10 -0.55 -7.44
N VAL A 85 -1.64 -1.56 -8.19
CA VAL A 85 -2.06 -2.96 -8.11
C VAL A 85 -0.86 -3.86 -7.90
#